data_AF-A0A075H041-F1
#
_entry.id   AF-A0A075H041-F1
#
_cell.length_a   1.000
_cell.length_b   1.000
_cell.length_c   1.000
_cell.angle_alpha   90.00
_cell.angle_beta   90.00
_cell.angle_gamma   90.00
#
_symmetry.space_group_name_H-M   'P 1'
#
loop_
_entity.id
_entity.type
_entity.pdbx_description
1 polymer ?
#
loop_
_entity_poly.entity_id
_entity_poly.type
_entity_poly.pdbx_seq_one_letter_code
_entity_poly.pdbx_strand_id
1 'polypeptide(L)'
;MVETLKNSRGLELERKRIGSNFLGILNDLKRRPEDAAEELGVTLIEINSIIEGKQELSFDLVSKATSIWPVNTRDFFIVRDDCETGIKIMTAVESKDSGRIMNRAGKPYYEYRDTAMSSVAPFRPEWIMELCIVNDNDPNNKSVQWNNGHFMHQFTYFIGEVNFYYMSPTGEKKVALMNTGDSVYITPFVPHTFATRKGASKNGLILALTYGNKLTGEVQQELSSVSPILGKEYVLDFSNKNKAFGSLLSFHRNNANIPISDLATRVKISKEKIESFENGLASPSFEEITKFARALRINSRELFPNDLIENNVILQKYNEGEKWFFPESTKSYEFIELATTSNLPFSKAFEINVLDSNEDKFDLKIGLHQYVYNLGDKDIQLNWIFDGEKYQKILKPDDSAYIKPFIEHNFRGEGKILILRVGGKSTGDAQIELSFVGKPNVERAINEMMLWFDPTGKN
;
A
#
# COMPACT_ATOMS: atom_id res chain seq x y z
N MET A 1 -2.23 -25.76 -18.47
CA MET A 1 -2.51 -24.38 -18.01
C MET A 1 -1.38 -23.82 -17.16
N VAL A 2 -0.91 -24.49 -16.08
CA VAL A 2 0.23 -24.04 -15.23
C VAL A 2 1.49 -23.71 -16.05
N GLU A 3 2.00 -24.68 -16.79
CA GLU A 3 3.21 -24.53 -17.61
C GLU A 3 2.99 -23.55 -18.79
N THR A 4 1.73 -23.45 -19.23
CA THR A 4 1.30 -22.56 -20.29
C THR A 4 1.20 -21.10 -19.84
N LEU A 5 0.89 -20.83 -18.57
CA LEU A 5 0.93 -19.50 -17.95
C LEU A 5 2.36 -19.03 -17.74
N LYS A 6 3.25 -19.92 -17.27
CA LYS A 6 4.68 -19.62 -17.02
C LYS A 6 5.44 -19.18 -18.27
N ASN A 7 5.00 -19.61 -19.45
CA ASN A 7 5.67 -19.30 -20.72
C ASN A 7 5.03 -18.13 -21.49
N SER A 8 3.91 -17.57 -21.03
CA SER A 8 3.22 -16.47 -21.72
C SER A 8 3.74 -15.11 -21.29
N ARG A 9 3.73 -14.13 -22.21
CA ARG A 9 4.08 -12.73 -21.95
C ARG A 9 3.04 -11.77 -22.54
N GLY A 10 3.04 -10.53 -22.06
CA GLY A 10 2.18 -9.46 -22.56
C GLY A 10 0.69 -9.83 -22.64
N LEU A 11 0.06 -9.51 -23.78
CA LEU A 11 -1.38 -9.70 -24.01
C LEU A 11 -1.86 -11.16 -23.89
N GLU A 12 -1.00 -12.13 -24.21
CA GLU A 12 -1.37 -13.55 -24.06
C GLU A 12 -1.50 -13.94 -22.58
N LEU A 13 -0.56 -13.49 -21.74
CA LEU A 13 -0.61 -13.71 -20.30
C LEU A 13 -1.82 -13.00 -19.67
N GLU A 14 -2.11 -11.79 -20.12
CA GLU A 14 -3.30 -11.04 -19.69
C GLU A 14 -4.60 -11.80 -19.99
N ARG A 15 -4.78 -12.29 -21.22
CA ARG A 15 -5.96 -13.10 -21.58
C ARG A 15 -6.08 -14.39 -20.77
N LYS A 16 -4.96 -15.08 -20.52
CA LYS A 16 -4.99 -16.30 -19.68
C LYS A 16 -5.35 -15.98 -18.23
N ARG A 17 -4.88 -14.87 -17.68
CA ARG A 17 -5.28 -14.41 -16.33
C ARG A 17 -6.76 -14.02 -16.28
N ILE A 18 -7.29 -13.39 -17.33
CA ILE A 18 -8.74 -13.13 -17.45
C ILE A 18 -9.51 -14.46 -17.47
N GLY A 19 -9.05 -15.45 -18.25
CA GLY A 19 -9.65 -16.77 -18.31
C GLY A 19 -9.65 -17.50 -16.95
N SER A 20 -8.51 -17.48 -16.24
CA SER A 20 -8.39 -18.00 -14.86
C SER A 20 -9.31 -17.27 -13.87
N ASN A 21 -9.41 -15.95 -13.97
CA ASN A 21 -10.31 -15.15 -13.13
C ASN A 21 -11.79 -15.50 -13.40
N PHE A 22 -12.17 -15.59 -14.67
CA PHE A 22 -13.52 -15.98 -15.07
C PHE A 22 -13.85 -17.40 -14.60
N LEU A 23 -12.93 -18.35 -14.74
CA LEU A 23 -13.08 -19.69 -14.19
C LEU A 23 -13.25 -19.69 -12.66
N GLY A 24 -12.49 -18.86 -11.95
CA GLY A 24 -12.66 -18.67 -10.50
C GLY A 24 -14.09 -18.24 -10.13
N ILE A 25 -14.63 -17.23 -10.81
CA ILE A 25 -16.02 -16.77 -10.63
C ILE A 25 -17.02 -17.91 -10.83
N LEU A 26 -16.85 -18.68 -11.91
CA LEU A 26 -17.72 -19.84 -12.19
C LEU A 26 -17.62 -20.91 -11.09
N ASN A 27 -16.41 -21.21 -10.61
CA ASN A 27 -16.18 -22.16 -9.53
C ASN A 27 -16.85 -21.74 -8.23
N ASP A 28 -16.82 -20.44 -7.90
CA ASP A 28 -17.41 -19.91 -6.67
C ASP A 28 -18.93 -19.95 -6.72
N LEU A 29 -19.52 -19.64 -7.88
CA LEU A 29 -20.96 -19.72 -8.14
C LEU A 29 -21.47 -21.15 -8.40
N LYS A 30 -20.57 -22.15 -8.44
CA LYS A 30 -20.90 -23.56 -8.78
C LYS A 30 -21.56 -23.68 -10.15
N ARG A 31 -20.97 -23.04 -11.16
CA ARG A 31 -21.41 -23.10 -12.56
C ARG A 31 -20.38 -23.85 -13.40
N ARG A 32 -20.80 -24.92 -14.06
CA ARG A 32 -19.99 -25.56 -15.10
C ARG A 32 -20.02 -24.70 -16.36
N PRO A 33 -19.08 -24.89 -17.30
CA PRO A 33 -19.11 -24.18 -18.58
C PRO A 33 -20.45 -24.30 -19.33
N GLU A 34 -21.12 -25.46 -19.25
CA GLU A 34 -22.45 -25.67 -19.83
C GLU A 34 -23.55 -24.85 -19.15
N ASP A 35 -23.52 -24.75 -17.82
CA ASP A 35 -24.50 -23.96 -17.05
C ASP A 35 -24.33 -22.48 -17.38
N ALA A 36 -23.08 -22.00 -17.43
CA ALA A 36 -22.76 -20.63 -17.81
C ALA A 36 -23.20 -20.29 -19.25
N ALA A 37 -22.99 -21.22 -20.19
CA ALA A 37 -23.41 -21.03 -21.57
C ALA A 37 -24.93 -20.93 -21.71
N GLU A 38 -25.67 -21.80 -21.03
CA GLU A 38 -27.14 -21.81 -21.02
C GLU A 38 -27.69 -20.52 -20.38
N GLU A 39 -27.25 -20.18 -19.17
CA GLU A 39 -27.75 -19.01 -18.42
C GLU A 39 -27.43 -17.68 -19.11
N LEU A 40 -26.25 -17.56 -19.74
CA LEU A 40 -25.83 -16.34 -20.42
C LEU A 40 -26.24 -16.30 -21.91
N GLY A 41 -26.95 -17.32 -22.39
CA GLY A 41 -27.41 -17.42 -23.78
C GLY A 41 -26.26 -17.27 -24.78
N VAL A 42 -25.17 -18.00 -24.54
CA VAL A 42 -23.98 -18.08 -25.42
C VAL A 42 -23.59 -19.53 -25.66
N THR A 43 -22.59 -19.78 -26.50
CA THR A 43 -22.17 -21.15 -26.80
C THR A 43 -21.19 -21.68 -25.75
N LEU A 44 -21.20 -22.98 -25.50
CA LEU A 44 -20.19 -23.66 -24.67
C LEU A 44 -18.77 -23.43 -25.21
N ILE A 45 -18.61 -23.34 -26.53
CA ILE A 45 -17.32 -23.07 -27.19
C ILE A 45 -16.80 -21.68 -26.81
N GLU A 46 -17.68 -20.68 -26.77
CA GLU A 46 -17.34 -19.31 -26.37
C GLU A 46 -16.85 -19.27 -24.91
N ILE A 47 -17.60 -19.89 -23.98
CA ILE A 47 -17.21 -19.97 -22.57
C ILE A 47 -15.84 -20.64 -22.40
N ASN A 48 -15.63 -21.80 -23.01
CA ASN A 48 -14.35 -22.50 -22.94
C ASN A 48 -13.22 -21.70 -23.57
N SER A 49 -13.46 -21.00 -24.69
CA SER A 49 -12.44 -20.19 -25.35
C SER A 49 -12.01 -19.00 -24.49
N ILE A 50 -12.92 -18.42 -23.71
CA ILE A 50 -12.59 -17.38 -22.73
C ILE A 50 -11.77 -17.96 -21.58
N ILE A 51 -12.22 -19.08 -20.99
CA ILE A 51 -11.52 -19.76 -19.88
C ILE A 51 -10.07 -20.12 -20.28
N GLU A 52 -9.87 -20.60 -21.51
CA GLU A 52 -8.56 -20.96 -22.05
C GLU A 52 -7.70 -19.76 -22.45
N GLY A 53 -8.24 -18.54 -22.41
CA GLY A 53 -7.55 -17.31 -22.85
C GLY A 53 -7.38 -17.20 -24.36
N LYS A 54 -8.13 -17.97 -25.15
CA LYS A 54 -8.15 -17.94 -26.62
C LYS A 54 -9.06 -16.83 -27.17
N GLN A 55 -10.09 -16.47 -26.42
CA GLN A 55 -11.04 -15.41 -26.75
C GLN A 55 -11.06 -14.36 -25.64
N GLU A 56 -11.25 -13.09 -26.01
CA GLU A 56 -11.44 -11.99 -25.05
C GLU A 56 -12.83 -12.07 -24.40
N LEU A 57 -12.89 -11.74 -23.11
CA LEU A 57 -14.15 -11.61 -22.39
C LEU A 57 -14.85 -10.31 -22.81
N SER A 58 -15.99 -10.42 -23.50
CA SER A 58 -16.72 -9.25 -23.98
C SER A 58 -17.48 -8.54 -22.86
N PHE A 59 -17.61 -7.21 -22.98
CA PHE A 59 -18.43 -6.42 -22.05
C PHE A 59 -19.92 -6.82 -22.09
N ASP A 60 -20.41 -7.28 -23.24
CA ASP A 60 -21.78 -7.79 -23.38
C ASP A 60 -21.99 -9.04 -22.51
N LEU A 61 -21.02 -9.97 -22.50
CA LEU A 61 -21.10 -11.16 -21.65
C LEU A 61 -21.03 -10.79 -20.15
N VAL A 62 -20.17 -9.83 -19.79
CA VAL A 62 -20.10 -9.29 -18.43
C VAL A 62 -21.43 -8.63 -18.01
N SER A 63 -22.07 -7.90 -18.92
CA SER A 63 -23.36 -7.25 -18.67
C SER A 63 -24.47 -8.28 -18.46
N LYS A 64 -24.48 -9.35 -19.27
CA LYS A 64 -25.39 -10.49 -19.05
C LYS A 64 -25.14 -11.14 -17.68
N ALA A 65 -23.89 -11.43 -17.34
CA ALA A 65 -23.54 -12.08 -16.09
C ALA A 65 -23.95 -11.25 -14.86
N THR A 66 -23.64 -9.96 -14.83
CA THR A 66 -23.99 -9.07 -13.71
C THR A 66 -25.50 -8.82 -13.58
N SER A 67 -26.29 -9.12 -14.62
CA SER A 67 -27.76 -9.02 -14.56
C SER A 67 -28.44 -10.21 -13.89
N ILE A 68 -27.79 -11.38 -13.81
CA ILE A 68 -28.38 -12.62 -13.27
C ILE A 68 -27.58 -13.26 -12.13
N TRP A 69 -26.30 -12.93 -12.00
CA TRP A 69 -25.42 -13.43 -10.95
C TRP A 69 -25.07 -12.33 -9.95
N PRO A 70 -24.84 -12.67 -8.66
CA PRO A 70 -24.49 -11.71 -7.61
C PRO A 70 -23.01 -11.32 -7.68
N VAL A 71 -22.58 -10.80 -8.83
CA VAL A 71 -21.21 -10.37 -9.13
C VAL A 71 -21.23 -8.97 -9.71
N ASN A 72 -20.12 -8.26 -9.60
CA ASN A 72 -19.97 -6.89 -10.10
C ASN A 72 -19.17 -6.86 -11.38
N THR A 73 -19.40 -5.84 -12.22
CA THR A 73 -18.61 -5.61 -13.45
C THR A 73 -17.10 -5.65 -13.20
N ARG A 74 -16.66 -5.07 -12.08
CA ARG A 74 -15.24 -5.02 -11.71
C ARG A 74 -14.61 -6.38 -11.44
N ASP A 75 -15.40 -7.40 -11.09
CA ASP A 75 -14.90 -8.72 -10.74
C ASP A 75 -14.35 -9.43 -11.98
N PHE A 76 -14.79 -9.02 -13.18
CA PHE A 76 -14.35 -9.56 -14.46
C PHE A 76 -13.10 -8.88 -15.04
N PHE A 77 -12.73 -7.70 -14.54
CA PHE A 77 -11.61 -6.90 -15.06
C PHE A 77 -10.41 -6.96 -14.11
N ILE A 78 -9.39 -7.73 -14.52
CA ILE A 78 -8.15 -7.88 -13.74
C ILE A 78 -7.27 -6.63 -13.81
N VAL A 79 -6.35 -6.51 -12.85
CA VAL A 79 -5.27 -5.52 -12.93
C VAL A 79 -4.30 -5.93 -14.05
N ARG A 80 -4.17 -5.06 -15.06
CA ARG A 80 -3.15 -5.18 -16.10
C ARG A 80 -1.75 -5.05 -15.50
N ASP A 81 -0.84 -5.92 -15.89
CA ASP A 81 0.56 -5.83 -15.47
C ASP A 81 1.35 -4.93 -16.43
N ASP A 82 1.68 -3.72 -16.00
CA ASP A 82 2.50 -2.78 -16.77
C ASP A 82 3.99 -2.83 -16.39
N CYS A 83 4.41 -3.84 -15.63
CA CYS A 83 5.74 -4.01 -15.08
C CYS A 83 6.26 -5.43 -15.38
N GLU A 84 6.23 -5.81 -16.66
CA GLU A 84 6.45 -7.19 -17.13
C GLU A 84 7.82 -7.77 -16.79
N THR A 85 8.83 -6.93 -16.55
CA THR A 85 10.20 -7.35 -16.18
C THR A 85 10.46 -7.25 -14.68
N GLY A 86 9.43 -7.07 -13.84
CA GLY A 86 9.57 -6.95 -12.38
C GLY A 86 10.01 -5.57 -11.86
N ILE A 87 10.66 -4.76 -12.70
CA ILE A 87 11.01 -3.36 -12.43
C ILE A 87 10.54 -2.48 -13.60
N LYS A 88 9.95 -1.32 -13.28
CA LYS A 88 9.53 -0.28 -14.23
C LYS A 88 10.24 1.03 -13.91
N ILE A 89 10.92 1.62 -14.88
CA ILE A 89 11.66 2.88 -14.73
C ILE A 89 10.89 3.99 -15.44
N MET A 90 10.90 5.19 -14.85
CA MET A 90 10.44 6.42 -15.46
C MET A 90 11.59 7.43 -15.42
N THR A 91 11.95 7.96 -16.57
CA THR A 91 13.07 8.88 -16.71
C THR A 91 12.73 10.29 -16.22
N ALA A 92 13.76 11.07 -15.90
CA ALA A 92 13.62 12.49 -15.59
C ALA A 92 12.98 13.29 -16.74
N VAL A 93 13.21 12.86 -17.99
CA VAL A 93 12.61 13.47 -19.19
C VAL A 93 11.10 13.21 -19.21
N GLU A 94 10.68 11.96 -19.06
CA GLU A 94 9.25 11.61 -18.98
C GLU A 94 8.56 12.33 -17.80
N SER A 95 9.26 12.43 -16.66
CA SER A 95 8.77 13.14 -15.48
C SER A 95 8.56 14.63 -15.80
N LYS A 96 9.52 15.26 -16.48
CA LYS A 96 9.40 16.65 -16.93
C LYS A 96 8.27 16.85 -17.95
N ASP A 97 8.06 15.89 -18.85
CA ASP A 97 7.00 15.95 -19.86
C ASP A 97 5.59 15.88 -19.26
N SER A 98 5.44 15.27 -18.07
CA SER A 98 4.20 15.29 -17.28
C SER A 98 3.95 16.60 -16.49
N GLY A 99 4.88 17.56 -16.62
CA GLY A 99 4.93 18.79 -15.84
C GLY A 99 3.67 19.64 -15.95
N ARG A 100 3.14 20.06 -14.81
CA ARG A 100 1.94 20.92 -14.73
C ARG A 100 2.03 21.92 -13.59
N ILE A 101 1.83 23.19 -13.91
CA ILE A 101 1.79 24.26 -12.91
C ILE A 101 0.35 24.42 -12.43
N MET A 102 0.15 24.34 -11.11
CA MET A 102 -1.12 24.60 -10.48
C MET A 102 -1.10 25.94 -9.76
N ASN A 103 -2.07 26.79 -10.11
CA ASN A 103 -2.26 28.08 -9.47
C ASN A 103 -3.11 27.94 -8.21
N ARG A 104 -2.81 28.72 -7.17
CA ARG A 104 -3.68 28.94 -6.01
C ARG A 104 -3.77 30.43 -5.74
N ALA A 105 -4.99 30.92 -5.47
CA ALA A 105 -5.27 32.36 -5.35
C ALA A 105 -4.74 33.18 -6.55
N GLY A 106 -4.86 32.65 -7.76
CA GLY A 106 -4.47 33.32 -9.01
C GLY A 106 -2.96 33.35 -9.31
N LYS A 107 -2.12 32.68 -8.52
CA LYS A 107 -0.65 32.65 -8.71
C LYS A 107 -0.11 31.23 -8.82
N PRO A 108 0.95 30.98 -9.62
CA PRO A 108 1.67 29.71 -9.60
C PRO A 108 2.09 29.34 -8.19
N TYR A 109 1.71 28.15 -7.74
CA TYR A 109 1.96 27.70 -6.38
C TYR A 109 2.83 26.43 -6.36
N TYR A 110 2.51 25.47 -7.23
CA TYR A 110 3.28 24.24 -7.41
C TYR A 110 3.52 23.94 -8.88
N GLU A 111 4.66 23.36 -9.18
CA GLU A 111 4.86 22.52 -10.37
C GLU A 111 4.83 21.06 -9.92
N TYR A 112 3.88 20.29 -10.45
CA TYR A 112 3.80 18.84 -10.25
C TYR A 112 4.44 18.11 -11.42
N ARG A 113 5.15 17.04 -11.13
CA ARG A 113 5.62 16.05 -12.10
C ARG A 113 5.36 14.66 -11.56
N ASP A 114 4.85 13.80 -12.43
CA ASP A 114 4.69 12.39 -12.14
C ASP A 114 6.08 11.75 -12.05
N THR A 115 6.20 10.73 -11.20
CA THR A 115 7.38 9.84 -11.17
C THR A 115 6.90 8.39 -11.30
N ALA A 116 7.80 7.41 -11.22
CA ALA A 116 7.50 6.02 -11.52
C ALA A 116 6.26 5.48 -10.78
N MET A 117 5.24 5.14 -11.56
CA MET A 117 4.00 4.50 -11.12
C MET A 117 3.76 3.22 -11.91
N SER A 118 3.10 2.26 -11.26
CA SER A 118 2.68 1.00 -11.86
C SER A 118 1.23 0.70 -11.51
N SER A 119 0.49 0.14 -12.46
CA SER A 119 -0.90 -0.33 -12.25
C SER A 119 -1.00 -1.42 -11.19
N VAL A 120 0.09 -2.15 -10.93
CA VAL A 120 0.14 -3.22 -9.91
C VAL A 120 0.58 -2.73 -8.53
N ALA A 121 0.75 -1.41 -8.34
CA ALA A 121 1.26 -0.82 -7.11
C ALA A 121 0.36 0.33 -6.59
N PRO A 122 0.33 0.57 -5.27
CA PRO A 122 -0.52 1.60 -4.68
C PRO A 122 0.09 3.01 -4.68
N PHE A 123 1.27 3.21 -5.29
CA PHE A 123 1.99 4.48 -5.27
C PHE A 123 1.33 5.55 -6.16
N ARG A 124 1.34 6.78 -5.67
CA ARG A 124 1.06 8.03 -6.40
C ARG A 124 2.14 9.05 -6.02
N PRO A 125 3.39 8.83 -6.44
CA PRO A 125 4.54 9.61 -6.02
C PRO A 125 4.73 10.82 -6.95
N GLU A 126 4.70 12.01 -6.36
CA GLU A 126 4.78 13.27 -7.09
C GLU A 126 6.07 14.00 -6.72
N TRP A 127 6.77 14.49 -7.75
CA TRP A 127 7.78 15.53 -7.60
C TRP A 127 7.04 16.87 -7.60
N ILE A 128 7.25 17.69 -6.57
CA ILE A 128 6.49 18.94 -6.39
C ILE A 128 7.45 20.07 -6.02
N MET A 129 7.58 21.08 -6.89
CA MET A 129 8.38 22.26 -6.62
C MET A 129 7.54 23.39 -6.01
N GLU A 130 8.03 23.97 -4.92
CA GLU A 130 7.39 25.07 -4.19
C GLU A 130 7.64 26.43 -4.89
N LEU A 131 6.70 26.87 -5.73
CA LEU A 131 6.79 28.15 -6.45
C LEU A 131 6.41 29.35 -5.57
N CYS A 132 5.67 29.11 -4.49
CA CYS A 132 5.32 30.15 -3.52
C CYS A 132 6.51 30.43 -2.59
N ILE A 133 6.95 31.69 -2.53
CA ILE A 133 8.02 32.14 -1.63
C ILE A 133 7.40 32.92 -0.45
N VAL A 134 7.71 32.51 0.78
CA VAL A 134 7.25 33.16 2.02
C VAL A 134 8.35 34.00 2.68
N ASN A 135 7.98 35.15 3.24
CA ASN A 135 8.93 36.07 3.90
C ASN A 135 9.16 35.78 5.39
N ASP A 136 8.37 34.87 5.98
CA ASP A 136 8.42 34.47 7.39
C ASP A 136 8.00 33.01 7.53
N ASN A 137 8.10 32.49 8.77
CA ASN A 137 7.68 31.15 9.13
C ASN A 137 6.43 31.19 10.03
N ASP A 138 5.49 32.12 9.80
CA ASP A 138 4.22 32.15 10.54
C ASP A 138 3.27 31.09 9.97
N PRO A 139 2.75 30.14 10.77
CA PRO A 139 1.74 29.17 10.29
C PRO A 139 0.46 29.83 9.75
N ASN A 140 0.21 31.11 10.09
CA ASN A 140 -0.92 31.90 9.60
C ASN A 140 -0.58 32.82 8.40
N ASN A 141 0.62 32.68 7.80
CA ASN A 141 1.01 33.50 6.66
C ASN A 141 -0.04 33.44 5.54
N LYS A 142 -0.60 34.59 5.16
CA LYS A 142 -1.70 34.68 4.18
C LYS A 142 -1.28 34.29 2.75
N SER A 143 0.01 34.20 2.49
CA SER A 143 0.56 33.79 1.19
C SER A 143 0.40 32.28 0.98
N VAL A 144 0.40 31.48 2.05
CA VAL A 144 0.28 30.02 1.93
C VAL A 144 -1.14 29.60 1.63
N GLN A 145 -1.29 28.64 0.71
CA GLN A 145 -2.60 28.19 0.23
C GLN A 145 -2.77 26.72 0.60
N TRP A 146 -3.70 26.44 1.51
CA TRP A 146 -3.93 25.12 2.10
C TRP A 146 -4.68 24.19 1.13
N ASN A 147 -4.40 22.88 1.19
CA ASN A 147 -5.31 21.89 0.62
C ASN A 147 -6.39 21.52 1.66
N ASN A 148 -7.33 20.64 1.28
CA ASN A 148 -8.38 20.14 2.18
C ASN A 148 -7.98 18.85 2.92
N GLY A 149 -6.69 18.49 2.89
CA GLY A 149 -6.27 17.10 3.04
C GLY A 149 -6.67 16.26 1.82
N HIS A 150 -6.19 15.02 1.78
CA HIS A 150 -6.51 14.07 0.72
C HIS A 150 -6.46 12.63 1.23
N PHE A 151 -7.04 11.70 0.49
CA PHE A 151 -7.25 10.33 0.95
C PHE A 151 -5.97 9.49 1.05
N MET A 152 -4.94 9.81 0.26
CA MET A 152 -3.73 9.00 0.24
C MET A 152 -2.91 9.26 1.51
N HIS A 153 -2.28 8.21 2.03
CA HIS A 153 -1.19 8.41 2.98
C HIS A 153 -0.07 9.16 2.28
N GLN A 154 0.69 9.97 3.01
CA GLN A 154 1.79 10.71 2.40
C GLN A 154 3.04 10.62 3.26
N PHE A 155 4.06 9.99 2.69
CA PHE A 155 5.44 10.22 3.07
C PHE A 155 5.99 11.37 2.22
N THR A 156 6.87 12.21 2.77
CA THR A 156 7.49 13.30 2.02
C THR A 156 8.94 13.47 2.42
N TYR A 157 9.81 13.55 1.42
CA TYR A 157 11.22 13.88 1.56
C TYR A 157 11.46 15.31 1.07
N PHE A 158 12.24 16.09 1.82
CA PHE A 158 12.48 17.51 1.53
C PHE A 158 13.84 17.72 0.88
N ILE A 159 13.89 18.62 -0.11
CA ILE A 159 15.09 19.08 -0.82
C ILE A 159 15.09 20.61 -0.84
N GLY A 160 16.10 21.22 -0.22
CA GLY A 160 16.21 22.67 -0.09
C GLY A 160 15.41 23.23 1.10
N GLU A 161 15.12 24.53 1.05
CA GLU A 161 14.58 25.30 2.17
C GLU A 161 13.06 25.39 2.15
N VAL A 162 12.40 24.32 2.57
CA VAL A 162 10.94 24.17 2.51
C VAL A 162 10.30 24.42 3.88
N ASN A 163 9.24 25.21 3.93
CA ASN A 163 8.31 25.21 5.07
C ASN A 163 7.18 24.22 4.80
N PHE A 164 6.98 23.29 5.74
CA PHE A 164 5.86 22.37 5.75
C PHE A 164 4.80 22.84 6.73
N TYR A 165 3.63 23.21 6.23
CA TYR A 165 2.48 23.65 7.00
C TYR A 165 1.47 22.51 7.14
N TYR A 166 0.95 22.30 8.34
CA TYR A 166 -0.05 21.27 8.61
C TYR A 166 -1.02 21.69 9.71
N MET A 167 -2.21 21.11 9.71
CA MET A 167 -3.22 21.38 10.71
C MET A 167 -3.17 20.32 11.83
N SER A 168 -3.20 20.76 13.08
CA SER A 168 -3.32 19.86 14.22
C SER A 168 -4.72 19.23 14.29
N PRO A 169 -4.93 18.17 15.09
CA PRO A 169 -6.27 17.62 15.34
C PRO A 169 -7.27 18.63 15.92
N THR A 170 -6.82 19.72 16.53
CA THR A 170 -7.68 20.79 17.08
C THR A 170 -7.99 21.91 16.08
N GLY A 171 -7.49 21.81 14.84
CA GLY A 171 -7.66 22.85 13.81
C GLY A 171 -6.58 23.94 13.84
N GLU A 172 -5.62 23.87 14.75
CA GLU A 172 -4.51 24.83 14.83
C GLU A 172 -3.54 24.65 13.66
N LYS A 173 -3.19 25.76 13.00
CA LYS A 173 -2.16 25.75 11.95
C LYS A 173 -0.77 25.67 12.57
N LYS A 174 0.06 24.76 12.07
CA LYS A 174 1.45 24.56 12.45
C LYS A 174 2.37 24.66 11.24
N VAL A 175 3.65 24.92 11.49
CA VAL A 175 4.69 24.97 10.47
C VAL A 175 5.96 24.31 11.00
N ALA A 176 6.59 23.49 10.17
CA ALA A 176 7.89 22.90 10.39
C ALA A 176 8.85 23.42 9.32
N LEU A 177 10.00 23.94 9.74
CA LEU A 177 11.05 24.42 8.86
C LEU A 177 11.89 23.22 8.45
N MET A 178 11.74 22.75 7.21
CA MET A 178 12.41 21.57 6.69
C MET A 178 13.61 21.95 5.82
N ASN A 179 14.62 21.09 5.79
CA ASN A 179 15.81 21.18 4.96
C ASN A 179 16.05 19.88 4.20
N THR A 180 17.02 19.88 3.28
CA THR A 180 17.42 18.67 2.55
C THR A 180 17.70 17.51 3.49
N GLY A 181 17.04 16.36 3.24
CA GLY A 181 17.19 15.15 4.05
C GLY A 181 16.12 14.98 5.12
N ASP A 182 15.44 16.05 5.52
CA ASP A 182 14.30 15.94 6.43
C ASP A 182 13.17 15.15 5.77
N SER A 183 12.30 14.58 6.59
CA SER A 183 11.14 13.85 6.10
C SER A 183 9.93 13.96 7.03
N VAL A 184 8.76 13.63 6.48
CA VAL A 184 7.51 13.59 7.23
C VAL A 184 6.61 12.44 6.76
N TYR A 185 5.88 11.86 7.71
CA TYR A 185 4.64 11.14 7.43
C TYR A 185 3.44 11.97 7.90
N ILE A 186 2.39 12.04 7.07
CA ILE A 186 1.11 12.69 7.41
C ILE A 186 -0.06 11.75 7.09
N THR A 187 -0.96 11.61 8.07
CA THR A 187 -2.17 10.78 7.99
C THR A 187 -3.15 11.35 6.96
N PRO A 188 -3.94 10.48 6.26
CA PRO A 188 -4.99 10.91 5.34
C PRO A 188 -5.90 12.00 5.91
N PHE A 189 -6.34 12.88 5.03
CA PHE A 189 -7.25 14.00 5.26
C PHE A 189 -6.73 15.11 6.19
N VAL A 190 -5.51 15.06 6.70
CA VAL A 190 -4.92 16.19 7.42
C VAL A 190 -4.57 17.31 6.43
N PRO A 191 -5.16 18.52 6.55
CA PRO A 191 -4.82 19.65 5.68
C PRO A 191 -3.36 20.06 5.82
N HIS A 192 -2.71 20.30 4.69
CA HIS A 192 -1.30 20.73 4.65
C HIS A 192 -0.96 21.54 3.39
N THR A 193 0.18 22.21 3.42
CA THR A 193 0.77 22.92 2.28
C THR A 193 2.27 23.17 2.48
N PHE A 194 2.95 23.60 1.44
CA PHE A 194 4.38 23.81 1.38
C PHE A 194 4.69 25.17 0.76
N ALA A 195 5.84 25.75 1.11
CA ALA A 195 6.35 26.96 0.48
C ALA A 195 7.87 27.05 0.62
N THR A 196 8.52 27.76 -0.30
CA THR A 196 9.96 28.05 -0.24
C THR A 196 10.21 29.22 0.71
N ARG A 197 11.22 29.12 1.57
CA ARG A 197 11.64 30.26 2.40
C ARG A 197 12.37 31.33 1.58
N LYS A 198 12.09 32.60 1.85
CA LYS A 198 12.83 33.72 1.24
C LYS A 198 14.33 33.61 1.57
N GLY A 199 15.16 33.83 0.55
CA GLY A 199 16.61 33.79 0.68
C GLY A 199 17.24 32.47 0.21
N ALA A 200 16.43 31.44 -0.02
CA ALA A 200 16.87 30.19 -0.62
C ALA A 200 17.49 30.44 -2.01
N SER A 201 18.58 29.73 -2.32
CA SER A 201 19.29 29.86 -3.60
C SER A 201 18.50 29.30 -4.81
N LYS A 202 17.54 28.41 -4.54
CA LYS A 202 16.61 27.81 -5.49
C LYS A 202 15.27 27.58 -4.79
N ASN A 203 14.21 27.35 -5.57
CA ASN A 203 12.94 26.89 -5.01
C ASN A 203 13.15 25.59 -4.25
N GLY A 204 12.42 25.46 -3.13
CA GLY A 204 12.26 24.21 -2.43
C GLY A 204 11.60 23.17 -3.34
N LEU A 205 11.90 21.92 -3.05
CA LEU A 205 11.35 20.76 -3.72
C LEU A 205 10.99 19.71 -2.68
N ILE A 206 9.87 19.03 -2.89
CA ILE A 206 9.54 17.81 -2.17
C ILE A 206 9.33 16.64 -3.12
N LEU A 207 9.67 15.45 -2.63
CA LEU A 207 9.19 14.19 -3.19
C LEU A 207 8.02 13.71 -2.32
N ALA A 208 6.80 14.05 -2.75
CA ALA A 208 5.56 13.69 -2.07
C ALA A 208 5.13 12.28 -2.50
N LEU A 209 5.66 11.29 -1.81
CA LEU A 209 5.41 9.87 -2.09
C LEU A 209 4.10 9.44 -1.44
N THR A 210 2.98 9.74 -2.11
CA THR A 210 1.66 9.34 -1.62
C THR A 210 1.34 7.90 -2.00
N TYR A 211 0.53 7.21 -1.20
CA TYR A 211 0.14 5.83 -1.47
C TYR A 211 -1.16 5.42 -0.80
N GLY A 212 -1.86 4.49 -1.44
CA GLY A 212 -2.96 3.76 -0.83
C GLY A 212 -2.48 2.67 0.14
N ASN A 213 -3.29 2.37 1.16
CA ASN A 213 -3.08 1.19 2.00
C ASN A 213 -4.36 0.35 2.02
N LYS A 214 -4.82 -0.12 3.19
CA LYS A 214 -5.91 -1.10 3.31
C LYS A 214 -7.30 -0.56 2.93
N LEU A 215 -7.47 0.75 2.88
CA LEU A 215 -8.77 1.38 2.60
C LEU A 215 -9.08 1.61 1.12
N THR A 216 -8.16 1.36 0.18
CA THR A 216 -8.38 1.61 -1.25
C THR A 216 -9.00 0.40 -1.98
N GLY A 217 -9.72 0.64 -3.07
CA GLY A 217 -10.25 -0.42 -3.94
C GLY A 217 -11.46 -1.14 -3.33
N GLU A 218 -11.40 -2.48 -3.20
CA GLU A 218 -12.51 -3.32 -2.68
C GLU A 218 -13.04 -2.89 -1.32
N VAL A 219 -12.18 -2.72 -0.31
CA VAL A 219 -12.59 -2.27 1.03
C VAL A 219 -13.35 -0.94 0.97
N GLN A 220 -12.93 -0.02 0.09
CA GLN A 220 -13.64 1.25 -0.12
C GLN A 220 -15.03 1.03 -0.71
N GLN A 221 -15.17 0.14 -1.69
CA GLN A 221 -16.45 -0.13 -2.35
C GLN A 221 -17.40 -0.86 -1.41
N GLU A 222 -16.90 -1.80 -0.61
CA GLU A 222 -17.67 -2.49 0.42
C GLU A 222 -18.26 -1.47 1.41
N LEU A 223 -17.41 -0.63 2.02
CA LEU A 223 -17.86 0.42 2.94
C LEU A 223 -18.80 1.44 2.27
N SER A 224 -18.58 1.76 0.99
CA SER A 224 -19.44 2.66 0.23
C SER A 224 -20.85 2.09 0.01
N SER A 225 -20.99 0.76 -0.03
CA SER A 225 -22.28 0.10 -0.26
C SER A 225 -23.13 -0.03 1.02
N VAL A 226 -22.49 -0.05 2.20
CA VAL A 226 -23.15 -0.18 3.51
C VAL A 226 -23.91 1.08 3.94
N SER A 227 -23.37 2.26 3.62
CA SER A 227 -23.80 3.64 3.95
C SER A 227 -22.84 4.37 4.89
N PRO A 228 -22.73 5.71 4.78
CA PRO A 228 -21.87 6.51 5.66
C PRO A 228 -22.28 6.51 7.14
N ILE A 229 -23.52 6.17 7.48
CA ILE A 229 -23.99 6.13 8.86
C ILE A 229 -23.51 4.84 9.52
N LEU A 230 -23.84 3.69 8.91
CA LEU A 230 -23.44 2.39 9.42
C LEU A 230 -21.92 2.17 9.33
N GLY A 231 -21.26 2.70 8.30
CA GLY A 231 -19.81 2.62 8.15
C GLY A 231 -19.03 3.27 9.31
N LYS A 232 -19.63 4.23 10.03
CA LYS A 232 -18.99 4.84 11.21
C LYS A 232 -18.84 3.86 12.38
N GLU A 233 -19.67 2.83 12.46
CA GLU A 233 -19.58 1.81 13.52
C GLU A 233 -18.33 0.93 13.41
N TYR A 234 -17.65 0.92 12.25
CA TYR A 234 -16.33 0.29 12.10
C TYR A 234 -15.18 1.14 12.67
N VAL A 235 -15.43 2.39 13.05
CA VAL A 235 -14.40 3.28 13.61
C VAL A 235 -14.27 3.04 15.12
N LEU A 236 -13.28 2.23 15.49
CA LEU A 236 -12.97 1.93 16.89
C LEU A 236 -12.27 3.12 17.60
N ASP A 237 -12.48 3.29 18.90
CA ASP A 237 -11.85 4.36 19.68
C ASP A 237 -10.41 4.01 20.04
N PHE A 238 -9.47 4.41 19.17
CA PHE A 238 -8.03 4.22 19.37
C PHE A 238 -7.35 5.47 19.96
N SER A 239 -8.09 6.34 20.64
CA SER A 239 -7.52 7.56 21.24
C SER A 239 -6.54 7.30 22.38
N ASN A 240 -6.62 6.13 23.03
CA ASN A 240 -5.57 5.61 23.91
C ASN A 240 -5.57 4.08 23.93
N LYS A 241 -4.52 3.46 24.51
CA LYS A 241 -4.37 2.00 24.55
C LYS A 241 -5.52 1.27 25.25
N ASN A 242 -6.02 1.79 26.37
CA ASN A 242 -7.08 1.13 27.14
C ASN A 242 -8.40 1.15 26.36
N LYS A 243 -8.72 2.29 25.75
CA LYS A 243 -9.89 2.43 24.86
C LYS A 243 -9.78 1.57 23.62
N ALA A 244 -8.59 1.45 23.04
CA ALA A 244 -8.35 0.58 21.89
C ALA A 244 -8.60 -0.90 22.26
N PHE A 245 -8.05 -1.36 23.39
CA PHE A 245 -8.35 -2.70 23.92
C PHE A 245 -9.84 -2.89 24.18
N GLY A 246 -10.48 -1.94 24.88
CA GLY A 246 -11.90 -2.00 25.22
C GLY A 246 -12.80 -2.06 23.98
N SER A 247 -12.48 -1.27 22.96
CA SER A 247 -13.18 -1.27 21.66
C SER A 247 -13.03 -2.61 20.94
N LEU A 248 -11.82 -3.17 20.89
CA LEU A 248 -11.58 -4.50 20.29
C LEU A 248 -12.33 -5.60 21.04
N LEU A 249 -12.25 -5.61 22.37
CA LEU A 249 -12.94 -6.59 23.22
C LEU A 249 -14.46 -6.52 23.00
N SER A 250 -15.04 -5.33 23.08
CA SER A 250 -16.47 -5.10 22.87
C SER A 250 -16.90 -5.50 21.45
N PHE A 251 -16.13 -5.14 20.43
CA PHE A 251 -16.40 -5.49 19.03
C PHE A 251 -16.48 -7.01 18.84
N HIS A 252 -15.47 -7.77 19.29
CA HIS A 252 -15.48 -9.22 19.19
C HIS A 252 -16.57 -9.87 20.05
N ARG A 253 -16.80 -9.37 21.27
CA ARG A 253 -17.86 -9.88 22.15
C ARG A 253 -19.24 -9.70 21.53
N ASN A 254 -19.53 -8.52 20.99
CA ASN A 254 -20.81 -8.20 20.36
C ASN A 254 -21.01 -9.02 19.08
N ASN A 255 -19.98 -9.20 18.25
CA ASN A 255 -20.06 -10.06 17.06
C ASN A 255 -20.34 -11.53 17.40
N ALA A 256 -19.97 -11.98 18.59
CA ALA A 256 -20.30 -13.30 19.11
C ALA A 256 -21.64 -13.36 19.87
N ASN A 257 -22.35 -12.23 20.03
CA ASN A 257 -23.56 -12.09 20.85
C ASN A 257 -23.39 -12.61 22.29
N ILE A 258 -22.21 -12.43 22.88
CA ILE A 258 -21.93 -12.90 24.25
C ILE A 258 -22.25 -11.78 25.25
N PRO A 259 -23.17 -11.98 26.21
CA PRO A 259 -23.38 -11.01 27.29
C PRO A 259 -22.16 -10.92 28.21
N ILE A 260 -21.95 -9.76 28.84
CA ILE A 260 -20.88 -9.57 29.83
C ILE A 260 -20.97 -10.61 30.96
N SER A 261 -22.17 -11.00 31.38
CA SER A 261 -22.37 -12.04 32.39
C SER A 261 -21.79 -13.39 31.99
N ASP A 262 -21.98 -13.77 30.74
CA ASP A 262 -21.53 -15.07 30.24
C ASP A 262 -20.03 -15.06 30.01
N LEU A 263 -19.50 -13.94 29.50
CA LEU A 263 -18.07 -13.76 29.38
C LEU A 263 -17.39 -13.84 30.76
N ALA A 264 -17.92 -13.13 31.76
CA ALA A 264 -17.46 -13.16 33.15
C ALA A 264 -17.34 -14.58 33.69
N THR A 265 -18.39 -15.39 33.52
CA THR A 265 -18.39 -16.80 33.94
C THR A 265 -17.31 -17.61 33.19
N ARG A 266 -17.16 -17.44 31.87
CA ARG A 266 -16.19 -18.18 31.05
C ARG A 266 -14.75 -17.88 31.46
N VAL A 267 -14.42 -16.60 31.69
CA VAL A 267 -13.04 -16.17 31.99
C VAL A 267 -12.72 -16.13 33.48
N LYS A 268 -13.72 -16.29 34.35
CA LYS A 268 -13.61 -16.14 35.81
C LYS A 268 -13.08 -14.75 36.21
N ILE A 269 -13.62 -13.71 35.57
CA ILE A 269 -13.37 -12.29 35.84
C ILE A 269 -14.71 -11.64 36.16
N SER A 270 -14.76 -10.70 37.10
CA SER A 270 -16.03 -10.06 37.48
C SER A 270 -16.60 -9.21 36.35
N LYS A 271 -17.93 -9.03 36.34
CA LYS A 271 -18.62 -8.23 35.30
C LYS A 271 -18.11 -6.79 35.30
N GLU A 272 -17.94 -6.22 36.49
CA GLU A 272 -17.51 -4.84 36.71
C GLU A 272 -16.10 -4.62 36.15
N LYS A 273 -15.22 -5.62 36.26
CA LYS A 273 -13.87 -5.56 35.70
C LYS A 273 -13.89 -5.62 34.16
N ILE A 274 -14.77 -6.43 33.59
CA ILE A 274 -14.96 -6.49 32.12
C ILE A 274 -15.53 -5.17 31.61
N GLU A 275 -16.55 -4.62 32.28
CA GLU A 275 -17.11 -3.31 31.96
C GLU A 275 -16.05 -2.20 32.06
N SER A 276 -15.17 -2.26 33.08
CA SER A 276 -14.05 -1.34 33.20
C SER A 276 -13.09 -1.42 32.00
N PHE A 277 -12.82 -2.62 31.49
CA PHE A 277 -12.03 -2.80 30.28
C PHE A 277 -12.73 -2.28 29.02
N GLU A 278 -14.00 -2.63 28.78
CA GLU A 278 -14.75 -2.18 27.59
C GLU A 278 -14.94 -0.66 27.55
N ASN A 279 -15.06 -0.02 28.71
CA ASN A 279 -15.13 1.44 28.83
C ASN A 279 -13.74 2.12 28.78
N GLY A 280 -12.65 1.36 28.61
CA GLY A 280 -11.29 1.88 28.54
C GLY A 280 -10.75 2.47 29.85
N LEU A 281 -11.33 2.10 30.99
CA LEU A 281 -10.96 2.60 32.32
C LEU A 281 -9.79 1.83 32.96
N ALA A 282 -9.53 0.60 32.51
CA ALA A 282 -8.45 -0.25 33.00
C ALA A 282 -7.75 -0.98 31.85
N SER A 283 -6.53 -1.48 32.13
CA SER A 283 -5.77 -2.32 31.20
C SER A 283 -5.79 -3.77 31.69
N PRO A 284 -5.99 -4.75 30.80
CA PRO A 284 -5.88 -6.17 31.14
C PRO A 284 -4.42 -6.60 31.27
N SER A 285 -4.17 -7.68 32.01
CA SER A 285 -2.90 -8.40 31.93
C SER A 285 -2.85 -9.31 30.68
N PHE A 286 -1.65 -9.74 30.28
CA PHE A 286 -1.48 -10.71 29.18
C PHE A 286 -2.26 -12.02 29.42
N GLU A 287 -2.32 -12.47 30.67
CA GLU A 287 -3.10 -13.66 31.06
C GLU A 287 -4.60 -13.43 30.83
N GLU A 288 -5.10 -12.25 31.19
CA GLU A 288 -6.50 -11.88 30.98
C GLU A 288 -6.85 -11.78 29.50
N ILE A 289 -6.00 -11.14 28.69
CA ILE A 289 -6.16 -11.10 27.22
C ILE A 289 -6.26 -12.52 26.65
N THR A 290 -5.38 -13.42 27.09
CA THR A 290 -5.39 -14.83 26.64
C THR A 290 -6.68 -15.55 27.04
N LYS A 291 -7.21 -15.28 28.24
CA LYS A 291 -8.51 -15.82 28.69
C LYS A 291 -9.66 -15.30 27.82
N PHE A 292 -9.70 -14.00 27.54
CA PHE A 292 -10.72 -13.41 26.68
C PHE A 292 -10.66 -13.98 25.26
N ALA A 293 -9.48 -14.02 24.64
CA ALA A 293 -9.29 -14.55 23.30
C ALA A 293 -9.79 -16.00 23.19
N ARG A 294 -9.43 -16.86 24.16
CA ARG A 294 -9.93 -18.24 24.22
C ARG A 294 -11.45 -18.31 24.38
N ALA A 295 -12.04 -17.49 25.25
CA ALA A 295 -13.48 -17.49 25.49
C ALA A 295 -14.29 -16.98 24.28
N LEU A 296 -13.69 -16.13 23.45
CA LEU A 296 -14.25 -15.57 22.22
C LEU A 296 -13.86 -16.38 20.96
N ARG A 297 -13.03 -17.43 21.10
CA ARG A 297 -12.50 -18.25 19.99
C ARG A 297 -11.74 -17.44 18.92
N ILE A 298 -10.95 -16.47 19.37
CA ILE A 298 -10.06 -15.66 18.54
C ILE A 298 -8.61 -15.81 19.04
N ASN A 299 -7.66 -15.35 18.23
CA ASN A 299 -6.26 -15.24 18.67
C ASN A 299 -6.10 -14.01 19.58
N SER A 300 -5.16 -14.05 20.51
CA SER A 300 -4.86 -12.89 21.37
C SER A 300 -4.45 -11.66 20.57
N ARG A 301 -3.83 -11.85 19.40
CA ARG A 301 -3.49 -10.79 18.42
C ARG A 301 -4.68 -9.87 18.12
N GLU A 302 -5.88 -10.41 18.00
CA GLU A 302 -7.09 -9.65 17.67
C GLU A 302 -7.55 -8.71 18.80
N LEU A 303 -7.03 -8.92 20.01
CA LEU A 303 -7.27 -8.06 21.17
C LEU A 303 -6.09 -7.14 21.50
N PHE A 304 -4.96 -7.25 20.80
CA PHE A 304 -3.81 -6.36 21.01
C PHE A 304 -3.94 -5.13 20.12
N PRO A 305 -4.12 -3.93 20.70
CA PRO A 305 -3.91 -2.70 19.94
C PRO A 305 -2.42 -2.48 19.68
N ASN A 306 -2.09 -1.51 18.83
CA ASN A 306 -0.71 -1.10 18.61
C ASN A 306 -0.01 -0.66 19.91
N ASP A 307 1.30 -0.86 19.97
CA ASP A 307 2.13 -0.54 21.12
C ASP A 307 2.27 0.97 21.38
N LEU A 308 1.92 1.83 20.42
CA LEU A 308 2.02 3.29 20.55
C LEU A 308 0.77 3.93 19.93
N ILE A 309 0.37 5.06 20.52
CA ILE A 309 -0.62 5.97 19.92
C ILE A 309 0.18 7.10 19.32
N GLU A 310 0.26 7.10 17.99
CA GLU A 310 1.09 8.05 17.27
C GLU A 310 0.30 9.29 16.82
N ASN A 311 1.03 10.38 16.64
CA ASN A 311 0.48 11.62 16.10
C ASN A 311 0.11 11.46 14.63
N ASN A 312 -0.85 12.27 14.16
CA ASN A 312 -1.25 12.32 12.75
C ASN A 312 -0.18 12.90 11.82
N VAL A 313 0.88 13.49 12.38
CA VAL A 313 2.03 14.04 11.67
C VAL A 313 3.29 13.64 12.43
N ILE A 314 4.23 13.00 11.73
CA ILE A 314 5.49 12.53 12.29
C ILE A 314 6.61 13.18 11.49
N LEU A 315 7.30 14.10 12.14
CA LEU A 315 8.43 14.82 11.59
C LEU A 315 9.72 14.08 11.99
N GLN A 316 10.66 13.98 11.07
CA GLN A 316 11.99 13.46 11.36
C GLN A 316 13.04 14.33 10.68
N LYS A 317 13.94 14.90 11.47
CA LYS A 317 15.09 15.60 10.95
C LYS A 317 16.14 14.62 10.45
N TYR A 318 16.88 15.01 9.42
CA TYR A 318 17.91 14.15 8.85
C TYR A 318 18.94 13.65 9.87
N ASN A 319 19.30 14.49 10.84
CA ASN A 319 20.26 14.18 11.91
C ASN A 319 19.69 13.30 13.03
N GLU A 320 18.38 13.08 13.07
CA GLU A 320 17.71 12.19 14.02
C GLU A 320 17.55 10.76 13.48
N GLY A 321 17.74 10.56 12.18
CA GLY A 321 17.62 9.25 11.54
C GLY A 321 18.74 8.29 11.94
N GLU A 322 18.36 7.10 12.36
CA GLU A 322 19.28 6.00 12.62
C GLU A 322 19.99 5.58 11.33
N LYS A 323 21.26 5.20 11.46
CA LYS A 323 22.13 4.86 10.32
C LYS A 323 22.81 3.52 10.50
N TRP A 324 22.87 2.74 9.44
CA TRP A 324 23.60 1.48 9.43
C TRP A 324 24.13 1.15 8.05
N PHE A 325 25.20 0.35 8.03
CA PHE A 325 25.73 -0.20 6.79
C PHE A 325 25.08 -1.54 6.46
N PHE A 326 24.88 -1.79 5.18
CA PHE A 326 24.33 -3.05 4.68
C PHE A 326 24.97 -3.44 3.33
N PRO A 327 25.10 -4.75 3.03
CA PRO A 327 25.10 -5.84 3.99
C PRO A 327 26.33 -5.76 4.90
N GLU A 328 26.35 -6.53 6.00
CA GLU A 328 27.42 -6.48 7.00
C GLU A 328 28.82 -6.72 6.41
N SER A 329 28.92 -7.61 5.41
CA SER A 329 30.18 -8.03 4.79
C SER A 329 30.82 -6.94 3.93
N THR A 330 30.06 -6.36 3.00
CA THR A 330 30.59 -5.45 1.98
C THR A 330 30.30 -4.00 2.28
N LYS A 331 29.28 -3.73 3.10
CA LYS A 331 28.82 -2.38 3.41
C LYS A 331 28.57 -1.56 2.14
N SER A 332 28.02 -2.21 1.11
CA SER A 332 27.71 -1.58 -0.20
C SER A 332 26.71 -0.42 -0.11
N TYR A 333 26.03 -0.29 1.03
CA TYR A 333 25.05 0.75 1.29
C TYR A 333 25.21 1.31 2.70
N GLU A 334 25.01 2.62 2.86
CA GLU A 334 24.65 3.23 4.15
C GLU A 334 23.18 3.62 4.08
N PHE A 335 22.37 3.01 4.94
CA PHE A 335 20.96 3.34 5.10
C PHE A 335 20.81 4.44 6.16
N ILE A 336 19.92 5.39 5.88
CA ILE A 336 19.44 6.39 6.82
C ILE A 336 17.94 6.21 6.93
N GLU A 337 17.45 5.85 8.12
CA GLU A 337 16.01 5.76 8.37
C GLU A 337 15.38 7.15 8.27
N LEU A 338 14.22 7.22 7.59
CA LEU A 338 13.42 8.42 7.44
C LEU A 338 12.10 8.27 8.22
N ALA A 339 11.24 9.30 8.20
CA ALA A 339 9.99 9.31 8.94
C ALA A 339 9.13 8.05 8.67
N THR A 340 8.76 7.34 9.72
CA THR A 340 7.86 6.18 9.68
C THR A 340 6.80 6.27 10.79
N THR A 341 5.77 5.43 10.69
CA THR A 341 4.73 5.28 11.71
C THR A 341 4.47 3.81 12.01
N SER A 342 4.33 3.43 13.27
CA SER A 342 3.92 2.07 13.65
C SER A 342 2.47 1.75 13.24
N ASN A 343 1.64 2.77 12.95
CA ASN A 343 0.32 2.57 12.36
C ASN A 343 0.37 2.01 10.93
N LEU A 344 1.52 2.12 10.26
CA LEU A 344 1.78 1.57 8.93
C LEU A 344 3.06 0.72 9.00
N PRO A 345 3.03 -0.44 9.69
CA PRO A 345 4.24 -1.20 9.99
C PRO A 345 4.96 -1.73 8.74
N PHE A 346 4.26 -1.80 7.61
CA PHE A 346 4.79 -2.19 6.31
C PHE A 346 5.17 -1.00 5.42
N SER A 347 5.17 0.22 5.95
CA SER A 347 5.74 1.41 5.30
C SER A 347 7.13 1.66 5.85
N LYS A 348 8.14 1.65 4.98
CA LYS A 348 9.55 1.85 5.36
C LYS A 348 10.19 2.82 4.38
N ALA A 349 10.74 3.92 4.89
CA ALA A 349 11.36 4.95 4.07
C ALA A 349 12.84 5.10 4.42
N PHE A 350 13.68 5.19 3.40
CA PHE A 350 15.13 5.27 3.55
C PHE A 350 15.72 6.25 2.55
N GLU A 351 16.69 7.04 3.00
CA GLU A 351 17.74 7.56 2.13
C GLU A 351 18.87 6.54 2.15
N ILE A 352 19.41 6.21 0.99
CA ILE A 352 20.48 5.22 0.87
C ILE A 352 21.64 5.85 0.11
N ASN A 353 22.80 5.91 0.76
CA ASN A 353 24.04 6.16 0.06
C ASN A 353 24.52 4.82 -0.52
N VAL A 354 24.55 4.72 -1.86
CA VAL A 354 25.13 3.59 -2.58
C VAL A 354 26.64 3.81 -2.58
N LEU A 355 27.37 2.87 -1.98
CA LEU A 355 28.81 2.93 -1.82
C LEU A 355 29.47 2.00 -2.83
N ASP A 356 30.62 2.42 -3.36
CA ASP A 356 31.30 1.69 -4.43
C ASP A 356 31.60 0.25 -3.99
N SER A 357 31.08 -0.70 -4.76
CA SER A 357 31.18 -2.13 -4.53
C SER A 357 31.18 -2.82 -5.88
N ASN A 358 32.24 -3.57 -6.16
CA ASN A 358 32.38 -4.32 -7.42
C ASN A 358 31.73 -5.72 -7.35
N GLU A 359 30.85 -5.98 -6.38
CA GLU A 359 30.23 -7.31 -6.23
C GLU A 359 28.98 -7.49 -7.09
N ASP A 360 28.91 -8.58 -7.85
CA ASP A 360 27.77 -8.88 -8.72
C ASP A 360 26.55 -9.50 -7.98
N LYS A 361 26.65 -9.71 -6.66
CA LYS A 361 25.59 -10.37 -5.89
C LYS A 361 24.34 -9.48 -5.77
N PHE A 362 23.17 -10.04 -6.04
CA PHE A 362 21.90 -9.41 -5.66
C PHE A 362 21.73 -9.48 -4.13
N ASP A 363 22.03 -8.38 -3.47
CA ASP A 363 22.11 -8.27 -2.01
C ASP A 363 20.81 -7.74 -1.37
N LEU A 364 19.84 -7.31 -2.18
CA LEU A 364 18.53 -6.84 -1.73
C LEU A 364 17.40 -7.76 -2.22
N LYS A 365 16.56 -8.24 -1.29
CA LYS A 365 15.32 -8.98 -1.56
C LYS A 365 14.26 -8.64 -0.52
N ILE A 366 13.21 -7.92 -0.90
CA ILE A 366 12.23 -7.38 0.04
C ILE A 366 10.81 -7.71 -0.42
N GLY A 367 9.97 -8.24 0.49
CA GLY A 367 8.58 -8.61 0.23
C GLY A 367 7.56 -7.47 0.15
N LEU A 368 8.01 -6.25 -0.16
CA LEU A 368 7.18 -5.04 -0.22
C LEU A 368 7.30 -4.41 -1.61
N HIS A 369 6.27 -3.67 -2.04
CA HIS A 369 6.38 -2.80 -3.21
C HIS A 369 7.41 -1.72 -2.90
N GLN A 370 8.28 -1.39 -3.85
CA GLN A 370 9.30 -0.36 -3.64
C GLN A 370 9.21 0.72 -4.71
N TYR A 371 9.23 1.96 -4.29
CA TYR A 371 9.49 3.13 -5.10
C TYR A 371 10.93 3.58 -4.85
N VAL A 372 11.64 3.97 -5.90
CA VAL A 372 13.02 4.44 -5.88
C VAL A 372 13.11 5.74 -6.65
N TYR A 373 13.91 6.69 -6.17
CA TYR A 373 14.25 7.93 -6.87
C TYR A 373 15.75 8.20 -6.74
N ASN A 374 16.44 8.52 -7.82
CA ASN A 374 17.85 8.92 -7.74
C ASN A 374 17.96 10.38 -7.28
N LEU A 375 18.35 10.56 -6.00
CA LEU A 375 18.55 11.86 -5.37
C LEU A 375 19.92 12.48 -5.71
N GLY A 376 20.87 11.66 -6.15
CA GLY A 376 22.24 12.06 -6.42
C GLY A 376 22.42 12.73 -7.77
N ASP A 377 23.64 13.19 -8.03
CA ASP A 377 24.10 13.77 -9.30
C ASP A 377 24.87 12.76 -10.17
N LYS A 378 24.94 11.49 -9.72
CA LYS A 378 25.62 10.38 -10.40
C LYS A 378 24.63 9.32 -10.86
N ASP A 379 24.98 8.65 -11.95
CA ASP A 379 24.26 7.48 -12.46
C ASP A 379 24.40 6.31 -11.49
N ILE A 380 23.29 5.61 -11.23
CA ILE A 380 23.27 4.38 -10.42
C ILE A 380 22.90 3.20 -11.32
N GLN A 381 23.71 2.15 -11.30
CA GLN A 381 23.38 0.91 -12.00
C GLN A 381 22.43 0.07 -11.14
N LEU A 382 21.28 -0.28 -11.71
CA LEU A 382 20.28 -1.18 -11.11
C LEU A 382 20.31 -2.52 -11.83
N ASN A 383 20.66 -3.58 -11.10
CA ASN A 383 20.65 -4.95 -11.61
C ASN A 383 19.60 -5.78 -10.89
N TRP A 384 18.91 -6.67 -11.59
CA TRP A 384 17.95 -7.59 -10.97
C TRP A 384 17.79 -8.88 -11.74
N ILE A 385 17.14 -9.85 -11.11
CA ILE A 385 16.71 -11.11 -11.74
C ILE A 385 15.19 -11.25 -11.62
N PHE A 386 14.56 -11.65 -12.72
CA PHE A 386 13.12 -11.91 -12.80
C PHE A 386 12.88 -13.12 -13.71
N ASP A 387 12.15 -14.12 -13.22
CA ASP A 387 11.84 -15.38 -13.92
C ASP A 387 13.07 -16.05 -14.58
N GLY A 388 14.22 -15.99 -13.89
CA GLY A 388 15.49 -16.59 -14.35
C GLY A 388 16.30 -15.72 -15.31
N GLU A 389 15.75 -14.60 -15.78
CA GLU A 389 16.44 -13.65 -16.67
C GLU A 389 17.08 -12.53 -15.85
N LYS A 390 18.35 -12.20 -16.16
CA LYS A 390 19.07 -11.08 -15.57
C LYS A 390 18.86 -9.82 -16.39
N TYR A 391 18.65 -8.72 -15.70
CA TYR A 391 18.43 -7.41 -16.28
C TYR A 391 19.35 -6.38 -15.63
N GLN A 392 19.70 -5.36 -16.41
CA GLN A 392 20.53 -4.24 -15.99
C GLN A 392 20.00 -2.96 -16.64
N LYS A 393 19.87 -1.89 -15.85
CA LYS A 393 19.55 -0.54 -16.31
C LYS A 393 20.34 0.50 -15.54
N ILE A 394 20.45 1.69 -16.10
CA ILE A 394 21.02 2.86 -15.43
C ILE A 394 19.87 3.75 -14.99
N LEU A 395 19.88 4.12 -13.72
CA LEU A 395 19.02 5.13 -13.11
C LEU A 395 19.81 6.43 -13.05
N LYS A 396 19.53 7.36 -13.97
CA LYS A 396 20.18 8.67 -14.01
C LYS A 396 19.67 9.57 -12.89
N PRO A 397 20.34 10.68 -12.57
CA PRO A 397 19.79 11.71 -11.68
C PRO A 397 18.35 12.07 -12.06
N ASP A 398 17.48 12.16 -11.05
CA ASP A 398 16.05 12.42 -11.19
C ASP A 398 15.21 11.32 -11.90
N ASP A 399 15.82 10.21 -12.30
CA ASP A 399 15.05 9.02 -12.70
C ASP A 399 14.43 8.35 -11.47
N SER A 400 13.33 7.66 -11.69
CA SER A 400 12.61 6.90 -10.66
C SER A 400 12.28 5.49 -11.12
N ALA A 401 12.04 4.58 -10.18
CA ALA A 401 11.70 3.20 -10.48
C ALA A 401 10.66 2.63 -9.50
N TYR A 402 9.83 1.73 -10.02
CA TYR A 402 9.01 0.81 -9.24
C TYR A 402 9.62 -0.59 -9.28
N ILE A 403 9.67 -1.29 -8.14
CA ILE A 403 10.15 -2.66 -8.00
C ILE A 403 9.05 -3.51 -7.37
N LYS A 404 8.69 -4.64 -8.02
CA LYS A 404 7.75 -5.61 -7.46
C LYS A 404 8.28 -6.26 -6.16
N PRO A 405 7.39 -6.72 -5.27
CA PRO A 405 7.79 -7.52 -4.11
C PRO A 405 8.65 -8.73 -4.49
N PHE A 406 9.63 -9.04 -3.64
CA PHE A 406 10.55 -10.18 -3.69
C PHE A 406 11.52 -10.24 -4.88
N ILE A 407 11.60 -9.20 -5.71
CA ILE A 407 12.65 -9.10 -6.74
C ILE A 407 14.03 -9.03 -6.06
N GLU A 408 14.90 -9.94 -6.46
CA GLU A 408 16.32 -9.92 -6.09
C GLU A 408 17.03 -8.89 -6.97
N HIS A 409 17.62 -7.88 -6.35
CA HIS A 409 18.25 -6.75 -7.03
C HIS A 409 19.44 -6.21 -6.24
N ASN A 410 20.17 -5.30 -6.86
CA ASN A 410 21.18 -4.47 -6.21
C ASN A 410 21.28 -3.09 -6.89
N PHE A 411 21.92 -2.15 -6.19
CA PHE A 411 22.35 -0.88 -6.76
C PHE A 411 23.88 -0.81 -6.72
N ARG A 412 24.49 -0.31 -7.79
CA ARG A 412 25.94 -0.24 -7.97
C ARG A 412 26.37 1.13 -8.50
N GLY A 413 27.63 1.46 -8.26
CA GLY A 413 28.19 2.79 -8.43
C GLY A 413 28.28 3.53 -7.10
N GLU A 414 28.37 4.86 -7.17
CA GLU A 414 28.46 5.72 -5.99
C GLU A 414 27.42 6.83 -6.14
N GLY A 415 26.54 7.00 -5.16
CA GLY A 415 25.52 8.04 -5.21
C GLY A 415 24.46 7.87 -4.15
N LYS A 416 23.30 8.49 -4.35
CA LYS A 416 22.24 8.59 -3.33
C LYS A 416 20.88 8.32 -3.94
N ILE A 417 20.10 7.45 -3.29
CA ILE A 417 18.74 7.13 -3.72
C ILE A 417 17.75 7.28 -2.54
N LEU A 418 16.54 7.72 -2.84
CA LEU A 418 15.39 7.64 -1.93
C LEU A 418 14.64 6.35 -2.21
N ILE A 419 14.29 5.59 -1.17
CA ILE A 419 13.43 4.43 -1.28
C ILE A 419 12.24 4.55 -0.33
N LEU A 420 11.03 4.35 -0.85
CA LEU A 420 9.84 4.07 -0.05
C LEU A 420 9.33 2.66 -0.35
N ARG A 421 9.15 1.87 0.71
CA ARG A 421 8.61 0.52 0.64
C ARG A 421 7.23 0.49 1.27
N VAL A 422 6.26 -0.14 0.62
CA VAL A 422 4.88 -0.26 1.13
C VAL A 422 4.32 -1.67 0.93
N GLY A 423 3.53 -2.14 1.89
CA GLY A 423 2.98 -3.50 1.87
C GLY A 423 1.85 -3.77 0.88
N GLY A 424 1.22 -2.71 0.35
CA GLY A 424 0.03 -2.86 -0.49
C GLY A 424 -1.08 -3.64 0.24
N LYS A 425 -1.87 -4.42 -0.50
CA LYS A 425 -2.94 -5.23 0.08
C LYS A 425 -2.47 -6.57 0.61
N SER A 426 -1.39 -7.11 0.07
CA SER A 426 -0.96 -8.49 0.34
C SER A 426 -0.37 -8.71 1.72
N THR A 427 0.25 -7.71 2.37
CA THR A 427 0.81 -7.88 3.73
C THR A 427 -0.25 -7.89 4.83
N GLY A 428 0.04 -8.50 5.98
CA GLY A 428 -0.92 -8.60 7.09
C GLY A 428 -1.84 -9.80 6.92
N ASP A 429 -3.16 -9.61 7.03
CA ASP A 429 -4.10 -10.73 7.08
C ASP A 429 -4.14 -11.56 5.79
N ALA A 430 -4.06 -10.92 4.61
CA ALA A 430 -4.00 -11.64 3.34
C ALA A 430 -2.75 -12.55 3.22
N GLN A 431 -1.60 -12.10 3.72
CA GLN A 431 -0.36 -12.90 3.76
C GLN A 431 -0.50 -14.09 4.72
N ILE A 432 -1.16 -13.88 5.87
CA ILE A 432 -1.38 -14.91 6.89
C ILE A 432 -2.35 -15.97 6.36
N GLU A 433 -3.44 -15.55 5.71
CA GLU A 433 -4.40 -16.45 5.07
C GLU A 433 -3.73 -17.32 4.00
N LEU A 434 -2.96 -16.70 3.08
CA LEU A 434 -2.22 -17.45 2.07
C LEU A 434 -1.23 -18.45 2.69
N SER A 435 -0.68 -18.12 3.86
CA SER A 435 0.20 -19.02 4.61
C SER A 435 -0.56 -20.23 5.18
N PHE A 436 -1.81 -20.05 5.60
CA PHE A 436 -2.69 -21.16 6.01
C PHE A 436 -3.15 -22.02 4.83
N VAL A 437 -3.41 -21.43 3.66
CA VAL A 437 -3.71 -22.15 2.41
C VAL A 437 -2.54 -23.07 2.01
N GLY A 438 -1.32 -22.63 2.28
CA GLY A 438 -0.10 -23.44 2.17
C GLY A 438 0.52 -23.44 0.77
N LYS A 439 1.86 -23.54 0.74
CA LYS A 439 2.68 -23.45 -0.49
C LYS A 439 2.18 -24.30 -1.67
N PRO A 440 1.74 -25.57 -1.49
CA PRO A 440 1.27 -26.39 -2.61
C PRO A 440 0.05 -25.83 -3.36
N ASN A 441 -0.73 -24.96 -2.72
CA ASN A 441 -1.98 -24.43 -3.26
C ASN A 441 -1.86 -22.99 -3.79
N VAL A 442 -0.71 -22.33 -3.61
CA VAL A 442 -0.52 -20.90 -3.92
C VAL A 442 -0.78 -20.59 -5.40
N GLU A 443 -0.34 -21.45 -6.32
CA GLU A 443 -0.55 -21.22 -7.75
C GLU A 443 -2.04 -21.12 -8.09
N ARG A 444 -2.87 -22.00 -7.52
CA ARG A 444 -4.33 -21.98 -7.71
C ARG A 444 -5.02 -20.85 -6.95
N ALA A 445 -4.53 -20.51 -5.76
CA ALA A 445 -5.06 -19.38 -4.99
C ALA A 445 -4.85 -18.04 -5.72
N ILE A 446 -3.78 -17.91 -6.51
CA ILE A 446 -3.50 -16.70 -7.30
C ILE A 446 -4.20 -16.74 -8.67
N ASN A 447 -4.18 -17.88 -9.35
CA ASN A 447 -4.86 -18.08 -10.63
C ASN A 447 -5.49 -19.48 -10.66
N GLU A 448 -6.81 -19.57 -10.64
CA GLU A 448 -7.49 -20.87 -10.77
C GLU A 448 -7.28 -21.45 -12.17
N MET A 449 -7.07 -22.76 -12.24
CA MET A 449 -6.64 -23.46 -13.46
C MET A 449 -7.46 -24.72 -13.75
N MET A 450 -8.41 -25.05 -12.89
CA MET A 450 -9.27 -26.21 -13.06
C MET A 450 -10.65 -25.98 -12.47
N LEU A 451 -11.64 -26.73 -12.95
CA LEU A 451 -12.97 -26.79 -12.35
C LEU A 451 -12.86 -27.35 -10.92
N TRP A 452 -13.77 -26.94 -10.03
CA TRP A 452 -13.74 -27.37 -8.62
C TRP A 452 -13.97 -28.88 -8.42
N PHE A 453 -14.36 -29.60 -9.48
CA PHE A 453 -14.48 -31.05 -9.53
C PHE A 453 -14.16 -31.57 -10.93
N ASP A 454 -14.00 -32.89 -11.06
CA ASP A 454 -13.84 -33.56 -12.35
C ASP A 454 -15.16 -34.26 -12.72
N PRO A 455 -15.81 -33.89 -13.85
CA PRO A 455 -17.07 -34.53 -14.27
C PRO A 455 -16.91 -36.00 -14.65
N THR A 456 -15.68 -36.46 -14.93
CA THR A 456 -15.39 -37.88 -15.21
C THR A 456 -15.19 -38.72 -13.95
N GLY A 457 -15.13 -38.08 -12.78
CA GLY A 457 -14.88 -38.72 -11.49
C GLY A 457 -13.40 -38.91 -11.16
N LYS A 458 -13.10 -39.12 -9.87
CA LYS A 458 -11.78 -39.47 -9.36
C LYS A 458 -11.91 -40.59 -8.33
N ASN A 459 -11.55 -41.81 -8.72
CA ASN A 459 -11.49 -43.00 -7.87
C ASN A 459 -10.07 -43.55 -7.81
#